data_AF-A0A1Q7FE53-F1
#
_entry.id   AF-A0A1Q7FE53-F1
#
_cell.length_a   1.000
_cell.length_b   1.000
_cell.length_c   1.000
_cell.angle_alpha   90.00
_cell.angle_beta   90.00
_cell.angle_gamma   90.00
#
_symmetry.space_group_name_H-M   'P 1'
#
loop_
_entity.id
_entity.type
_entity.pdbx_description
1 polymer ?
#
loop_
_entity_poly.entity_id
_entity_poly.type
_entity_poly.pdbx_seq_one_letter_code
_entity_poly.pdbx_strand_id
1 'polypeptide(L)'
;MSGDKAVTSGKAAGYTIFGINSSIAATIILIAPIIYTLVAYPDTFSLSWNEGRGGFLFAMAFIAAELAGLKYRVSKKRFVIVASLTALTIAYFAALPLGLSAYIRTGADSYNVSLVDSWVWMWDFIVMSLYVASSLVVLFGKKWYKIACAGAIYLAGSAVILSLDAFFPFDSLGPLQVIVPVYLQIDQGVINLIDKTVTNVGPENPDNPANPATARGNLLILNGLHGPFALQVFWPSAGVHSMIIYTLVMLALLLKMDIPIKRKLIYFAIGTFGTVSINVIRIISLSLYALVVTTNVREWEAFHSVAGEIMFLPWLFIYLFIVLFLERKMRKTVGVALSGVVGYHSDLLPNEKDATTSNETSAGKRQE
;
A
#
# COMPACT_ATOMS: atom_id res chain seq x y z
N MET A 1 -35.89 -16.05 51.60
CA MET A 1 -36.15 -14.97 50.62
C MET A 1 -34.80 -14.52 50.07
N SER A 2 -34.37 -15.14 48.98
CA SER A 2 -33.13 -14.82 48.27
C SER A 2 -33.45 -13.73 47.25
N GLY A 3 -32.83 -12.56 47.37
CA GLY A 3 -32.95 -11.47 46.42
C GLY A 3 -31.78 -11.49 45.45
N ASP A 4 -31.88 -12.32 44.40
CA ASP A 4 -30.98 -12.25 43.25
C ASP A 4 -31.26 -10.95 42.48
N LYS A 5 -30.45 -9.92 42.74
CA LYS A 5 -30.36 -8.78 41.84
C LYS A 5 -29.62 -9.23 40.59
N ALA A 6 -30.39 -9.43 39.53
CA ALA A 6 -29.93 -9.55 38.16
C ALA A 6 -28.87 -8.48 37.87
N VAL A 7 -27.63 -8.93 37.69
CA VAL A 7 -26.55 -8.16 37.09
C VAL A 7 -26.91 -8.01 35.61
N THR A 8 -27.71 -7.00 35.30
CA THR A 8 -28.03 -6.62 33.92
C THR A 8 -26.74 -6.25 33.20
N SER A 9 -26.52 -6.93 32.08
CA SER A 9 -25.38 -6.90 31.16
C SER A 9 -25.18 -5.56 30.43
N GLY A 10 -25.01 -4.47 31.16
CA GLY A 10 -24.89 -3.10 30.65
C GLY A 10 -23.63 -2.75 29.83
N LYS A 11 -22.86 -3.72 29.30
CA LYS A 11 -21.60 -3.45 28.56
C LYS A 11 -21.68 -3.60 27.04
N ALA A 12 -22.80 -4.06 26.46
CA ALA A 12 -22.92 -4.26 25.01
C ALA A 12 -23.59 -3.09 24.26
N ALA A 13 -24.39 -2.25 24.93
CA ALA A 13 -25.17 -1.18 24.29
C ALA A 13 -24.34 0.00 23.74
N GLY A 14 -23.03 0.05 24.04
CA GLY A 14 -22.15 1.14 23.64
C GLY A 14 -21.60 1.05 22.21
N TYR A 15 -21.72 -0.10 21.55
CA TYR A 15 -21.05 -0.38 20.27
C TYR A 15 -22.00 -0.73 19.14
N THR A 16 -23.31 -0.52 19.30
CA THR A 16 -24.30 -0.80 18.25
C THR A 16 -24.89 0.48 17.65
N ILE A 17 -25.10 0.47 16.33
CA ILE A 17 -25.89 1.45 15.59
C ILE A 17 -27.01 0.69 14.89
N PHE A 18 -28.26 1.08 15.15
CA PHE A 18 -29.45 0.40 14.62
C PHE A 18 -29.45 -1.13 14.86
N GLY A 19 -28.89 -1.58 16.00
CA GLY A 19 -28.80 -3.01 16.35
C GLY A 19 -27.60 -3.75 15.75
N ILE A 20 -26.85 -3.15 14.82
CA ILE A 20 -25.66 -3.72 14.18
C ILE A 20 -24.41 -3.21 14.90
N ASN A 21 -23.33 -4.01 14.96
CA ASN A 21 -22.03 -3.53 15.42
C ASN A 21 -21.59 -2.29 14.61
N SER A 22 -21.22 -1.22 15.32
CA SER A 22 -20.86 0.07 14.74
C SER A 22 -19.69 -0.01 13.76
N SER A 23 -18.72 -0.90 13.97
CA SER A 23 -17.63 -1.08 13.01
C SER A 23 -18.10 -1.77 11.74
N ILE A 24 -18.94 -2.79 11.86
CA ILE A 24 -19.55 -3.47 10.70
C ILE A 24 -20.38 -2.47 9.89
N ALA A 25 -21.23 -1.68 10.56
CA ALA A 25 -22.04 -0.65 9.90
C ALA A 25 -21.16 0.40 9.21
N ALA A 26 -20.07 0.85 9.85
CA ALA A 26 -19.12 1.79 9.26
C ALA A 26 -18.37 1.19 8.06
N THR A 27 -17.98 -0.09 8.13
CA THR A 27 -17.35 -0.79 7.00
C THR A 27 -18.31 -0.89 5.82
N ILE A 28 -19.54 -1.39 6.06
CA ILE A 28 -20.55 -1.57 5.01
C ILE A 28 -20.84 -0.24 4.30
N ILE A 29 -21.04 0.83 5.06
CA ILE A 29 -21.38 2.12 4.45
C ILE A 29 -20.23 2.66 3.59
N LEU A 30 -18.98 2.51 4.04
CA LEU A 30 -17.79 2.96 3.32
C LEU A 30 -17.52 2.16 2.03
N ILE A 31 -17.86 0.87 2.01
CA ILE A 31 -17.66 0.02 0.82
C ILE A 31 -18.87 0.04 -0.12
N ALA A 32 -20.01 0.62 0.29
CA ALA A 32 -21.24 0.59 -0.49
C ALA A 32 -21.10 1.17 -1.91
N PRO A 33 -20.41 2.31 -2.16
CA PRO A 33 -20.21 2.80 -3.53
C PRO A 33 -19.35 1.86 -4.39
N ILE A 34 -18.43 1.11 -3.77
CA ILE A 34 -17.62 0.10 -4.47
C ILE A 34 -18.50 -1.08 -4.86
N ILE A 35 -19.33 -1.57 -3.95
CA ILE A 35 -20.29 -2.64 -4.26
C ILE A 35 -21.25 -2.19 -5.36
N TYR A 36 -21.76 -0.95 -5.28
CA TYR A 36 -22.62 -0.39 -6.33
C TYR A 36 -21.93 -0.41 -7.69
N THR A 37 -20.70 0.10 -7.80
CA THR A 37 -19.96 0.11 -9.07
C THR A 37 -19.64 -1.29 -9.58
N LEU A 38 -19.33 -2.24 -8.69
CA LEU A 38 -19.11 -3.64 -9.06
C LEU A 38 -20.35 -4.31 -9.66
N VAL A 39 -21.54 -3.98 -9.14
CA VAL A 39 -22.81 -4.54 -9.64
C VAL A 39 -23.28 -3.80 -10.91
N ALA A 40 -23.15 -2.48 -10.94
CA ALA A 40 -23.66 -1.65 -12.04
C ALA A 40 -22.73 -1.65 -13.26
N TYR A 41 -21.42 -1.77 -13.06
CA TYR A 41 -20.37 -1.66 -14.09
C TYR A 41 -19.31 -2.76 -13.96
N PRO A 42 -19.70 -4.05 -13.96
CA PRO A 42 -18.78 -5.17 -13.70
C PRO A 42 -17.65 -5.27 -14.74
N ASP A 43 -17.92 -4.88 -15.98
CA ASP A 43 -17.01 -4.82 -17.11
C ASP A 43 -15.87 -3.81 -16.94
N THR A 44 -16.04 -2.83 -16.06
CA THR A 44 -14.99 -1.83 -15.78
C THR A 44 -13.95 -2.30 -14.77
N PHE A 45 -14.08 -3.50 -14.22
CA PHE A 45 -13.13 -4.07 -13.26
C PHE A 45 -12.08 -4.94 -13.97
N SER A 46 -10.98 -4.33 -14.38
CA SER A 46 -9.79 -5.02 -14.89
C SER A 46 -8.75 -5.21 -13.78
N LEU A 47 -7.95 -6.28 -13.90
CA LEU A 47 -6.75 -6.49 -13.06
C LEU A 47 -5.59 -5.70 -13.67
N SER A 48 -5.64 -4.38 -13.52
CA SER A 48 -4.57 -3.45 -13.89
C SER A 48 -4.48 -2.34 -12.83
N TRP A 49 -3.29 -1.77 -12.67
CA TRP A 49 -3.04 -0.67 -11.72
C TRP A 49 -3.34 0.72 -12.29
N ASN A 50 -3.46 0.84 -13.62
CA ASN A 50 -3.65 2.12 -14.31
C ASN A 50 -4.86 2.15 -15.25
N GLU A 51 -5.74 1.15 -15.16
CA GLU A 51 -6.95 1.06 -15.96
C GLU A 51 -8.14 0.56 -15.13
N GLY A 52 -9.32 1.10 -15.43
CA GLY A 52 -10.58 0.63 -14.87
C GLY A 52 -10.73 0.88 -13.38
N ARG A 53 -11.68 0.15 -12.78
CA ARG A 53 -12.08 0.27 -11.36
C ARG A 53 -11.58 -0.88 -10.49
N GLY A 54 -10.72 -1.76 -11.02
CA GLY A 54 -10.15 -2.89 -10.27
C GLY A 54 -9.50 -2.46 -8.94
N GLY A 55 -8.84 -1.31 -8.94
CA GLY A 55 -8.28 -0.68 -7.73
C GLY A 55 -9.27 -0.52 -6.58
N PHE A 56 -10.57 -0.33 -6.86
CA PHE A 56 -11.57 -0.20 -5.79
C PHE A 56 -11.69 -1.46 -4.94
N LEU A 57 -11.41 -2.65 -5.49
CA LEU A 57 -11.42 -3.90 -4.71
C LEU A 57 -10.27 -3.93 -3.67
N PHE A 58 -9.10 -3.41 -4.03
CA PHE A 58 -8.00 -3.24 -3.07
C PHE A 58 -8.36 -2.24 -1.97
N ALA A 59 -8.98 -1.10 -2.34
CA ALA A 59 -9.48 -0.13 -1.37
C ALA A 59 -10.51 -0.76 -0.42
N MET A 60 -11.45 -1.55 -0.95
CA MET A 60 -12.43 -2.30 -0.17
C MET A 60 -11.74 -3.24 0.83
N ALA A 61 -10.75 -4.01 0.37
CA ALA A 61 -9.99 -4.93 1.22
C ALA A 61 -9.26 -4.18 2.35
N PHE A 62 -8.62 -3.04 2.06
CA PHE A 62 -7.96 -2.23 3.09
C PHE A 62 -8.95 -1.65 4.10
N ILE A 63 -10.08 -1.09 3.65
CA ILE A 63 -11.13 -0.56 4.53
C ILE A 63 -11.66 -1.67 5.44
N ALA A 64 -11.98 -2.83 4.87
CA ALA A 64 -12.46 -3.99 5.62
C ALA A 64 -11.41 -4.46 6.64
N ALA A 65 -10.15 -4.63 6.24
CA ALA A 65 -9.08 -5.08 7.13
C ALA A 65 -8.81 -4.10 8.28
N GLU A 66 -8.90 -2.79 8.05
CA GLU A 66 -8.63 -1.77 9.08
C GLU A 66 -9.80 -1.58 10.04
N LEU A 67 -11.05 -1.78 9.59
CA LEU A 67 -12.24 -1.50 10.39
C LEU A 67 -12.90 -2.74 10.98
N ALA A 68 -12.76 -3.91 10.36
CA ALA A 68 -13.32 -5.14 10.86
C ALA A 68 -12.78 -5.47 12.27
N GLY A 69 -13.69 -5.74 13.20
CA GLY A 69 -13.32 -6.09 14.58
C GLY A 69 -12.96 -4.91 15.47
N LEU A 70 -12.94 -3.67 14.97
CA LEU A 70 -12.78 -2.49 15.83
C LEU A 70 -14.00 -2.32 16.74
N LYS A 71 -13.76 -2.09 18.03
CA LYS A 71 -14.80 -1.70 19.00
C LYS A 71 -14.82 -0.19 19.12
N TYR A 72 -15.49 0.47 18.17
CA TYR A 72 -15.62 1.93 18.16
C TYR A 72 -17.08 2.35 18.24
N ARG A 73 -17.37 3.41 19.00
CA ARG A 73 -18.73 3.96 19.11
C ARG A 73 -18.91 5.06 18.08
N VAL A 74 -19.71 4.80 17.05
CA VAL A 74 -20.11 5.82 16.08
C VAL A 74 -21.47 6.38 16.50
N SER A 75 -21.64 7.70 16.44
CA SER A 75 -22.92 8.33 16.78
C SER A 75 -23.88 8.30 15.58
N LYS A 76 -25.20 8.20 15.84
CA LYS A 76 -26.23 8.23 14.79
C LYS A 76 -26.10 9.45 13.87
N LYS A 77 -25.81 10.63 14.43
CA LYS A 77 -25.62 11.86 13.66
C LYS A 77 -24.46 11.75 12.65
N ARG A 78 -23.30 11.23 13.09
CA ARG A 78 -22.15 11.02 12.20
C ARG A 78 -22.46 9.99 11.10
N PHE A 79 -23.15 8.92 11.48
CA PHE A 79 -23.57 7.89 10.54
C PHE A 79 -24.50 8.42 9.45
N VAL A 80 -25.50 9.25 9.79
CA VAL A 80 -26.39 9.88 8.80
C VAL A 80 -25.64 10.82 7.85
N ILE A 81 -24.64 11.57 8.34
CA ILE A 81 -23.79 12.39 7.48
C ILE A 81 -23.02 11.50 6.49
N VAL A 82 -22.41 10.41 6.95
CA VAL A 82 -21.70 9.47 6.07
C VAL A 82 -22.66 8.79 5.09
N ALA A 83 -23.88 8.47 5.51
CA ALA A 83 -24.92 7.95 4.60
C ALA A 83 -25.28 8.94 3.49
N SER A 84 -25.34 10.23 3.82
CA SER A 84 -25.57 11.29 2.84
C SER A 84 -24.40 11.41 1.85
N LEU A 85 -23.16 11.37 2.34
CA LEU A 85 -21.97 11.33 1.48
C LEU A 85 -21.96 10.08 0.58
N THR A 86 -22.39 8.94 1.12
CA THR A 86 -22.47 7.67 0.38
C THR A 86 -23.49 7.75 -0.75
N ALA A 87 -24.68 8.31 -0.46
CA ALA A 87 -25.71 8.53 -1.47
C ALA A 87 -25.23 9.50 -2.56
N LEU A 88 -24.50 10.56 -2.19
CA LEU A 88 -23.92 11.50 -3.15
C LEU A 88 -22.88 10.82 -4.07
N THR A 89 -22.00 9.98 -3.51
CA THR A 89 -21.02 9.22 -4.29
C THR A 89 -21.69 8.21 -5.23
N ILE A 90 -22.74 7.52 -4.76
CA ILE A 90 -23.52 6.62 -5.62
C ILE A 90 -24.22 7.42 -6.73
N ALA A 91 -24.76 8.60 -6.43
CA ALA A 91 -25.38 9.46 -7.43
C ALA A 91 -24.39 9.92 -8.51
N TYR A 92 -23.14 10.21 -8.14
CA TYR A 92 -22.06 10.46 -9.11
C TYR A 92 -21.90 9.29 -10.09
N PHE A 93 -21.75 8.06 -9.57
CA PHE A 93 -21.60 6.88 -10.41
C PHE A 93 -22.86 6.56 -11.23
N ALA A 94 -24.05 6.80 -10.69
CA ALA A 94 -25.32 6.64 -11.42
C ALA A 94 -25.47 7.67 -12.55
N ALA A 95 -24.88 8.86 -12.40
CA ALA A 95 -24.92 9.92 -13.40
C ALA A 95 -23.94 9.71 -14.57
N LEU A 96 -22.91 8.85 -14.41
CA LEU A 96 -21.95 8.55 -15.47
C LEU A 96 -22.60 8.18 -16.82
N PRO A 97 -23.51 7.20 -16.90
CA PRO A 97 -24.21 6.85 -18.15
C PRO A 97 -25.24 7.91 -18.58
N LEU A 98 -25.67 8.80 -17.68
CA LEU A 98 -26.62 9.89 -17.96
C LEU A 98 -25.97 11.12 -18.62
N GLY A 99 -24.75 10.96 -19.15
CA GLY A 99 -24.00 12.01 -19.85
C GLY A 99 -22.84 12.61 -19.05
N LEU A 100 -22.70 12.30 -17.75
CA LEU A 100 -21.56 12.79 -16.97
C LEU A 100 -20.22 12.21 -17.47
N SER A 101 -20.20 10.94 -17.90
CA SER A 101 -18.99 10.34 -18.48
C SER A 101 -18.57 11.03 -19.77
N ALA A 102 -19.54 11.36 -20.64
CA ALA A 102 -19.29 12.11 -21.87
C ALA A 102 -18.75 13.53 -21.55
N TYR A 103 -19.36 14.21 -20.58
CA TYR A 103 -18.89 15.52 -20.12
C TYR A 103 -17.45 15.48 -19.60
N ILE A 104 -17.11 14.51 -18.75
CA ILE A 104 -15.73 14.32 -18.26
C ILE A 104 -14.79 14.06 -19.43
N ARG A 105 -15.18 13.18 -20.37
CA ARG A 105 -14.38 12.84 -21.56
C ARG A 105 -14.10 14.07 -22.43
N THR A 106 -15.11 14.88 -22.76
CA THR A 106 -14.92 16.12 -23.54
C THR A 106 -14.08 17.16 -22.80
N GLY A 107 -14.09 17.13 -21.46
CA GLY A 107 -13.19 17.95 -20.66
C GLY A 107 -11.70 17.69 -20.95
N ALA A 108 -11.33 16.47 -21.37
CA ALA A 108 -9.94 16.11 -21.69
C ALA A 108 -9.32 17.03 -22.75
N ASP A 109 -10.10 17.41 -23.77
CA ASP A 109 -9.68 18.30 -24.85
C ASP A 109 -9.35 19.70 -24.34
N SER A 110 -10.10 20.19 -23.35
CA SER A 110 -9.90 21.53 -22.76
C SER A 110 -8.63 21.62 -21.93
N TYR A 111 -8.14 20.49 -21.42
CA TYR A 111 -6.95 20.42 -20.57
C TYR A 111 -5.73 19.83 -21.29
N ASN A 112 -5.80 19.61 -22.61
CA ASN A 112 -4.76 18.97 -23.41
C ASN A 112 -4.28 17.64 -22.82
N VAL A 113 -5.23 16.83 -22.33
CA VAL A 113 -4.95 15.49 -21.79
C VAL A 113 -4.47 14.58 -22.92
N SER A 114 -3.44 13.79 -22.64
CA SER A 114 -2.85 12.87 -23.62
C SER A 114 -3.52 11.49 -23.60
N LEU A 115 -3.81 10.94 -22.41
CA LEU A 115 -4.51 9.67 -22.24
C LEU A 115 -5.90 9.88 -21.63
N VAL A 116 -6.91 9.89 -22.51
CA VAL A 116 -8.30 10.21 -22.14
C VAL A 116 -8.90 9.16 -21.20
N ASP A 117 -8.57 7.88 -21.36
CA ASP A 117 -9.13 6.84 -20.50
C ASP A 117 -8.57 6.94 -19.07
N SER A 118 -7.26 7.16 -18.91
CA SER A 118 -6.66 7.46 -17.60
C SER A 118 -7.28 8.69 -16.96
N TRP A 119 -7.62 9.72 -17.75
CA TRP A 119 -8.35 10.91 -17.27
C TRP A 119 -9.75 10.60 -16.76
N VAL A 120 -10.52 9.77 -17.47
CA VAL A 120 -11.87 9.37 -17.04
C VAL A 120 -11.78 8.58 -15.73
N TRP A 121 -10.90 7.59 -15.65
CA TRP A 121 -10.72 6.78 -14.44
C TRP A 121 -10.19 7.60 -13.26
N MET A 122 -9.29 8.55 -13.51
CA MET A 122 -8.74 9.45 -12.48
C MET A 122 -9.87 10.10 -11.66
N TRP A 123 -10.92 10.60 -12.32
CA TRP A 123 -12.04 11.25 -11.64
C TRP A 123 -12.81 10.30 -10.73
N ASP A 124 -13.03 9.05 -11.14
CA ASP A 124 -13.66 8.04 -10.30
C ASP A 124 -12.86 7.80 -9.01
N PHE A 125 -11.53 7.73 -9.12
CA PHE A 125 -10.65 7.59 -7.96
C PHE A 125 -10.56 8.85 -7.10
N ILE A 126 -10.59 10.05 -7.68
CA ILE A 126 -10.67 11.32 -6.93
C ILE A 126 -11.94 11.36 -6.09
N VAL A 127 -13.10 11.09 -6.71
CA VAL A 127 -14.40 11.11 -6.02
C VAL A 127 -14.42 10.08 -4.90
N MET A 128 -13.97 8.86 -5.15
CA MET A 128 -13.88 7.82 -4.13
C MET A 128 -12.91 8.17 -3.01
N SER A 129 -11.75 8.73 -3.32
CA SER A 129 -10.76 9.17 -2.33
C SER A 129 -11.34 10.25 -1.42
N LEU A 130 -11.97 11.28 -1.99
CA LEU A 130 -12.62 12.35 -1.25
C LEU A 130 -13.74 11.82 -0.35
N TYR A 131 -14.56 10.92 -0.89
CA TYR A 131 -15.63 10.26 -0.14
C TYR A 131 -15.11 9.47 1.06
N VAL A 132 -14.15 8.57 0.85
CA VAL A 132 -13.59 7.73 1.91
C VAL A 132 -12.88 8.60 2.96
N ALA A 133 -12.01 9.51 2.55
CA ALA A 133 -11.30 10.40 3.46
C ALA A 133 -12.25 11.27 4.30
N SER A 134 -13.24 11.91 3.66
CA SER A 134 -14.23 12.75 4.36
C SER A 134 -15.09 11.93 5.33
N SER A 135 -15.51 10.74 4.92
CA SER A 135 -16.29 9.83 5.75
C SER A 135 -15.50 9.37 6.98
N LEU A 136 -14.22 9.03 6.81
CA LEU A 136 -13.32 8.66 7.90
C LEU A 136 -13.11 9.83 8.88
N VAL A 137 -12.93 11.05 8.38
CA VAL A 137 -12.86 12.27 9.20
C VAL A 137 -14.13 12.47 10.00
N VAL A 138 -15.31 12.30 9.39
CA VAL A 138 -16.60 12.43 10.08
C VAL A 138 -16.78 11.36 11.17
N LEU A 139 -16.46 10.11 10.85
CA LEU A 139 -16.63 8.98 11.77
C LEU A 139 -15.68 9.07 12.97
N PHE A 140 -14.40 9.35 12.71
CA PHE A 140 -13.30 9.18 13.66
C PHE A 140 -12.64 10.49 14.13
N GLY A 141 -12.99 11.63 13.53
CA GLY A 141 -12.44 12.94 13.86
C GLY A 141 -10.94 13.07 13.56
N LYS A 142 -10.23 13.86 14.35
CA LYS A 142 -8.80 14.19 14.14
C LYS A 142 -7.85 12.99 14.13
N LYS A 143 -8.27 11.81 14.62
CA LYS A 143 -7.44 10.60 14.72
C LYS A 143 -7.73 9.57 13.62
N TRP A 144 -8.57 9.90 12.63
CA TRP A 144 -8.99 8.97 11.57
C TRP A 144 -7.79 8.27 10.90
N TYR A 145 -6.73 9.03 10.60
CA TYR A 145 -5.56 8.54 9.88
C TYR A 145 -4.75 7.48 10.65
N LYS A 146 -4.92 7.40 11.99
CA LYS A 146 -4.30 6.34 12.82
C LYS A 146 -5.19 5.09 12.88
N ILE A 147 -6.48 5.24 12.63
CA ILE A 147 -7.48 4.17 12.74
C ILE A 147 -7.58 3.43 11.40
N ALA A 148 -8.00 4.12 10.35
CA ALA A 148 -8.15 3.55 9.02
C ALA A 148 -7.73 4.60 8.00
N CYS A 149 -6.60 4.38 7.32
CA CYS A 149 -6.06 5.31 6.34
C CYS A 149 -5.58 4.62 5.07
N ALA A 150 -5.33 3.32 5.10
CA ALA A 150 -4.79 2.58 3.96
C ALA A 150 -5.71 2.70 2.74
N GLY A 151 -7.03 2.52 2.92
CA GLY A 151 -7.98 2.66 1.81
C GLY A 151 -7.99 4.05 1.18
N ALA A 152 -7.98 5.11 2.00
CA ALA A 152 -7.97 6.50 1.51
C ALA A 152 -6.65 6.85 0.80
N ILE A 153 -5.51 6.46 1.38
CA ILE A 153 -4.19 6.69 0.81
C ILE A 153 -4.05 5.93 -0.52
N TYR A 154 -4.54 4.70 -0.59
CA TYR A 154 -4.52 3.90 -1.80
C TYR A 154 -5.35 4.53 -2.94
N LEU A 155 -6.58 4.97 -2.64
CA LEU A 155 -7.44 5.63 -3.63
C LEU A 155 -6.83 6.95 -4.12
N ALA A 156 -6.32 7.78 -3.20
CA ALA A 156 -5.63 9.03 -3.54
C ALA A 156 -4.38 8.76 -4.41
N GLY A 157 -3.61 7.74 -4.05
CA GLY A 157 -2.44 7.34 -4.79
C GLY A 157 -2.73 6.85 -6.21
N SER A 158 -3.80 6.06 -6.35
CA SER A 158 -4.27 5.60 -7.66
C SER A 158 -4.73 6.76 -8.53
N ALA A 159 -5.42 7.75 -7.95
CA ALA A 159 -5.74 9.00 -8.66
C ALA A 159 -4.48 9.75 -9.12
N VAL A 160 -3.41 9.77 -8.33
CA VAL A 160 -2.12 10.37 -8.74
C VAL A 160 -1.50 9.60 -9.90
N ILE A 161 -1.48 8.27 -9.85
CA ILE A 161 -0.95 7.44 -10.95
C ILE A 161 -1.73 7.70 -12.24
N LEU A 162 -3.07 7.67 -12.17
CA LEU A 162 -3.94 7.94 -13.32
C LEU A 162 -3.80 9.38 -13.84
N SER A 163 -3.55 10.35 -12.96
CA SER A 163 -3.25 11.73 -13.35
C SER A 163 -1.92 11.85 -14.09
N LEU A 164 -0.88 11.17 -13.61
CA LEU A 164 0.41 11.12 -14.29
C LEU A 164 0.29 10.49 -15.67
N ASP A 165 -0.46 9.40 -15.81
CA ASP A 165 -0.70 8.77 -17.10
C ASP A 165 -1.54 9.68 -18.02
N ALA A 166 -2.57 10.36 -17.48
CA ALA A 166 -3.43 11.26 -18.24
C ALA A 166 -2.67 12.46 -18.83
N PHE A 167 -1.84 13.12 -18.02
CA PHE A 167 -1.17 14.37 -18.39
C PHE A 167 0.25 14.19 -18.91
N PHE A 168 0.93 13.15 -18.46
CA PHE A 168 2.35 12.96 -18.73
C PHE A 168 2.71 11.50 -19.08
N PRO A 169 2.08 10.92 -20.12
CA PRO A 169 2.36 9.54 -20.49
C PRO A 169 3.79 9.36 -21.03
N PHE A 170 4.26 8.12 -21.03
CA PHE A 170 5.52 7.69 -21.66
C PHE A 170 6.77 8.40 -21.10
N ASP A 171 7.50 9.21 -21.89
CA ASP A 171 8.70 9.96 -21.45
C ASP A 171 8.43 11.45 -21.17
N SER A 172 7.18 11.91 -21.27
CA SER A 172 6.87 13.35 -21.25
C SER A 172 7.16 14.04 -19.91
N LEU A 173 7.20 13.30 -18.77
CA LEU A 173 7.69 13.83 -17.49
C LEU A 173 9.20 13.62 -17.32
N GLY A 174 9.98 14.53 -17.92
CA GLY A 174 11.44 14.49 -17.96
C GLY A 174 12.15 14.11 -16.63
N PRO A 175 11.79 14.67 -15.47
CA PRO A 175 12.42 14.30 -14.20
C PRO A 175 12.28 12.81 -13.82
N LEU A 176 11.16 12.16 -14.13
CA LEU A 176 10.97 10.74 -13.86
C LEU A 176 11.73 9.86 -14.85
N GLN A 177 12.02 10.38 -16.05
CA GLN A 177 12.77 9.66 -17.07
C GLN A 177 14.28 9.55 -16.76
N VAL A 178 14.80 10.38 -15.85
CA VAL A 178 16.24 10.42 -15.50
C VAL A 178 16.78 9.08 -14.99
N ILE A 179 15.95 8.27 -14.34
CA ILE A 179 16.37 6.96 -13.82
C ILE A 179 16.53 5.91 -14.92
N VAL A 180 15.85 6.09 -16.07
CA VAL A 180 15.76 5.04 -17.10
C VAL A 180 17.10 4.73 -17.73
N PRO A 181 17.91 5.72 -18.18
CA PRO A 181 19.22 5.43 -18.74
C PRO A 181 20.13 4.68 -17.76
N VAL A 182 20.04 4.98 -16.46
CA VAL A 182 20.82 4.30 -15.42
C VAL A 182 20.43 2.81 -15.35
N TYR A 183 19.13 2.51 -15.37
CA TYR A 183 18.66 1.13 -15.35
C TYR A 183 19.06 0.36 -16.61
N LEU A 184 18.97 0.97 -17.78
CA LEU A 184 19.38 0.33 -19.03
C LEU A 184 20.90 0.11 -19.11
N GLN A 185 21.71 1.00 -18.54
CA GLN A 185 23.16 0.80 -18.43
C GLN A 185 23.51 -0.36 -17.51
N ILE A 186 22.81 -0.49 -16.38
CA ILE A 186 22.97 -1.65 -15.49
C ILE A 186 22.56 -2.93 -16.24
N ASP A 187 21.42 -2.91 -16.93
CA ASP A 187 20.91 -4.05 -17.69
C ASP A 187 21.91 -4.49 -18.78
N GLN A 188 22.39 -3.54 -19.60
CA GLN A 188 23.46 -3.79 -20.57
C GLN A 188 24.67 -4.47 -19.92
N GLY A 189 25.15 -3.94 -18.80
CA GLY A 189 26.31 -4.48 -18.09
C GLY A 189 26.08 -5.90 -17.61
N VAL A 190 24.90 -6.20 -17.08
CA VAL A 190 24.53 -7.53 -16.59
C VAL A 190 24.38 -8.52 -17.74
N ILE A 191 23.67 -8.17 -18.81
CA ILE A 191 23.48 -9.04 -19.97
C ILE A 191 24.83 -9.39 -20.62
N ASN A 192 25.68 -8.39 -20.86
CA ASN A 192 26.98 -8.64 -21.47
C ASN A 192 27.92 -9.45 -20.55
N LEU A 193 27.74 -9.35 -19.22
CA LEU A 193 28.43 -10.21 -18.26
C LEU A 193 27.93 -11.65 -18.32
N ILE A 194 26.61 -11.86 -18.42
CA ILE A 194 25.98 -13.18 -18.56
C ILE A 194 26.47 -13.85 -19.85
N ASP A 195 26.45 -13.14 -20.97
CA ASP A 195 26.93 -13.62 -22.27
C ASP A 195 28.38 -14.13 -22.19
N LYS A 196 29.23 -13.35 -21.53
CA LYS A 196 30.66 -13.63 -21.41
C LYS A 196 31.00 -14.74 -20.43
N THR A 197 30.27 -14.86 -19.31
CA THR A 197 30.72 -15.68 -18.17
C THR A 197 29.80 -16.82 -17.78
N VAL A 198 28.52 -16.77 -18.17
CA VAL A 198 27.50 -17.74 -17.73
C VAL A 198 27.01 -18.58 -18.91
N THR A 199 26.49 -17.94 -19.95
CA THR A 199 25.90 -18.62 -21.11
C THR A 199 25.81 -17.67 -22.28
N ASN A 200 26.01 -18.17 -23.49
CA ASN A 200 25.86 -17.38 -24.71
C ASN A 200 24.37 -16.98 -24.88
N VAL A 201 24.13 -15.68 -24.99
CA VAL A 201 22.79 -15.09 -25.20
C VAL A 201 22.74 -14.19 -26.44
N GLY A 202 23.89 -13.93 -27.07
CA GLY A 202 24.01 -13.24 -28.35
C GLY A 202 24.43 -14.17 -29.50
N PRO A 203 24.22 -13.76 -30.76
CA PRO A 203 24.65 -14.54 -31.91
C PRO A 203 26.17 -14.77 -31.88
N GLU A 204 26.61 -16.02 -32.00
CA GLU A 204 28.02 -16.35 -32.17
C GLU A 204 28.50 -15.82 -33.52
N ASN A 205 29.28 -14.74 -33.51
CA ASN A 205 30.02 -14.30 -34.69
C ASN A 205 31.53 -14.36 -34.38
N PRO A 206 32.27 -15.33 -34.95
CA PRO A 206 33.71 -15.49 -34.75
C PRO A 206 34.52 -14.25 -35.11
N ASP A 207 34.02 -13.42 -36.03
CA ASP A 207 34.74 -12.28 -36.60
C ASP A 207 34.33 -10.93 -35.98
N ASN A 208 33.28 -10.89 -35.17
CA ASN A 208 32.80 -9.66 -34.52
C ASN A 208 31.99 -9.99 -33.25
N PRO A 209 32.61 -9.98 -32.05
CA PRO A 209 31.89 -10.20 -30.79
C PRO A 209 30.96 -9.00 -30.54
N ALA A 210 29.74 -9.06 -31.07
CA ALA A 210 28.73 -8.06 -30.80
C ALA A 210 28.25 -8.27 -29.36
N ASN A 211 28.36 -7.23 -28.54
CA ASN A 211 27.69 -7.22 -27.23
C ASN A 211 26.18 -7.41 -27.47
N PRO A 212 25.55 -8.43 -26.86
CA PRO A 212 24.13 -8.72 -27.08
C PRO A 212 23.21 -7.60 -26.59
N ALA A 213 23.69 -6.71 -25.72
CA ALA A 213 22.96 -5.53 -25.29
C ALA A 213 23.76 -4.24 -25.50
N THR A 214 23.09 -3.19 -25.98
CA THR A 214 23.61 -1.82 -26.08
C THR A 214 22.52 -0.82 -25.71
N ALA A 215 22.75 -0.04 -24.65
CA ALA A 215 21.87 1.01 -24.15
C ALA A 215 22.26 2.39 -24.71
N ARG A 216 21.26 3.16 -25.14
CA ARG A 216 21.40 4.56 -25.60
C ARG A 216 20.18 5.36 -25.15
N GLY A 217 20.36 6.23 -24.16
CA GLY A 217 19.24 7.00 -23.59
C GLY A 217 18.19 6.07 -22.98
N ASN A 218 16.97 6.10 -23.52
CA ASN A 218 15.87 5.22 -23.14
C ASN A 218 15.69 4.00 -24.06
N LEU A 219 16.60 3.78 -25.00
CA LEU A 219 16.59 2.65 -25.91
C LEU A 219 17.61 1.60 -25.49
N LEU A 220 17.19 0.34 -25.43
CA LEU A 220 18.06 -0.82 -25.27
C LEU A 220 17.95 -1.70 -26.52
N ILE A 221 19.04 -1.76 -27.28
CA ILE A 221 19.15 -2.59 -28.47
C ILE A 221 19.67 -3.95 -28.02
N LEU A 222 18.90 -4.98 -28.32
CA LEU A 222 19.19 -6.38 -28.01
C LEU A 222 19.44 -7.12 -29.31
N ASN A 223 20.49 -7.94 -29.33
CA ASN A 223 20.78 -8.82 -30.45
C ASN A 223 21.00 -10.23 -29.90
N GLY A 224 19.94 -11.03 -29.94
CA GLY A 224 19.91 -12.34 -29.30
C GLY A 224 19.85 -13.49 -30.30
N LEU A 225 19.65 -14.70 -29.76
CA LEU A 225 19.57 -15.94 -30.53
C LEU A 225 18.36 -15.96 -31.48
N HIS A 226 17.32 -15.18 -31.19
CA HIS A 226 16.09 -15.05 -31.98
C HIS A 226 16.08 -13.81 -32.89
N GLY A 227 17.22 -13.13 -33.02
CA GLY A 227 17.40 -11.94 -33.84
C GLY A 227 17.42 -10.62 -33.04
N PRO A 228 17.44 -9.48 -33.76
CA PRO A 228 17.48 -8.17 -33.12
C PRO A 228 16.11 -7.77 -32.55
N PHE A 229 16.14 -7.09 -31.40
CA PHE A 229 14.99 -6.53 -30.73
C PHE A 229 15.35 -5.17 -30.11
N ALA A 230 14.41 -4.24 -30.06
CA ALA A 230 14.66 -2.91 -29.52
C ALA A 230 13.61 -2.57 -28.46
N LEU A 231 14.08 -2.30 -27.25
CA LEU A 231 13.25 -1.91 -26.11
C LEU A 231 13.34 -0.41 -25.89
N GLN A 232 12.24 0.29 -26.11
CA GLN A 232 12.12 1.68 -25.68
C GLN A 232 11.44 1.71 -24.31
N VAL A 233 12.18 2.13 -23.29
CA VAL A 233 11.72 2.07 -21.90
C VAL A 233 11.31 3.46 -21.43
N PHE A 234 10.08 3.56 -20.92
CA PHE A 234 9.55 4.79 -20.36
C PHE A 234 9.55 4.74 -18.83
N TRP A 235 9.47 5.90 -18.18
CA TRP A 235 9.46 6.01 -16.72
C TRP A 235 8.42 5.09 -16.03
N PRO A 236 7.20 4.86 -16.57
CA PRO A 236 6.26 3.92 -15.95
C PRO A 236 6.83 2.51 -15.92
N SER A 237 7.35 2.05 -17.07
CA SER A 237 7.94 0.72 -17.25
C SER A 237 9.32 0.57 -16.60
N ALA A 238 9.99 1.67 -16.23
CA ALA A 238 11.16 1.63 -15.37
C ALA A 238 10.80 1.42 -13.90
N GLY A 239 9.50 1.35 -13.55
CA GLY A 239 9.04 1.02 -12.22
C GLY A 239 8.81 2.24 -11.33
N VAL A 240 8.56 3.41 -11.91
CA VAL A 240 8.08 4.55 -11.12
C VAL A 240 6.69 4.29 -10.54
N HIS A 241 5.80 3.62 -11.28
CA HIS A 241 4.49 3.21 -10.74
C HIS A 241 4.67 2.37 -9.46
N SER A 242 5.56 1.39 -9.45
CA SER A 242 5.86 0.58 -8.26
C SER A 242 6.52 1.41 -7.14
N MET A 243 7.36 2.39 -7.46
CA MET A 243 7.92 3.32 -6.47
C MET A 243 6.84 4.18 -5.81
N ILE A 244 5.84 4.64 -6.58
CA ILE A 244 4.70 5.40 -6.05
C ILE A 244 3.87 4.51 -5.13
N ILE A 245 3.49 3.30 -5.58
CA ILE A 245 2.72 2.34 -4.78
C ILE A 245 3.47 2.00 -3.48
N TYR A 246 4.76 1.66 -3.57
CA TYR A 246 5.62 1.41 -2.41
C TYR A 246 5.56 2.59 -1.43
N THR A 247 5.75 3.82 -1.94
CA THR A 247 5.76 5.03 -1.11
C THR A 247 4.44 5.21 -0.37
N LEU A 248 3.32 5.07 -1.06
CA LEU A 248 1.98 5.21 -0.47
C LEU A 248 1.72 4.17 0.61
N VAL A 249 2.01 2.90 0.32
CA VAL A 249 1.80 1.79 1.26
C VAL A 249 2.71 1.93 2.48
N MET A 250 3.98 2.28 2.28
CA MET A 250 4.91 2.51 3.37
C MET A 250 4.55 3.71 4.21
N LEU A 251 4.11 4.83 3.61
CA LEU A 251 3.65 5.98 4.36
C LEU A 251 2.44 5.62 5.22
N ALA A 252 1.46 4.89 4.66
CA ALA A 252 0.30 4.41 5.42
C ALA A 252 0.72 3.54 6.62
N LEU A 253 1.62 2.57 6.39
CA LEU A 253 2.13 1.69 7.45
C LEU A 253 2.89 2.50 8.52
N LEU A 254 3.87 3.30 8.11
CA LEU A 254 4.75 4.03 9.02
C LEU A 254 4.01 5.13 9.78
N LEU A 255 2.97 5.74 9.22
CA LEU A 255 2.10 6.69 9.94
C LEU A 255 1.38 6.04 11.12
N LYS A 256 0.97 4.78 10.96
CA LYS A 256 0.30 4.01 12.02
C LYS A 256 1.25 3.52 13.10
N MET A 257 2.51 3.32 12.75
CA MET A 257 3.51 2.82 13.69
C MET A 257 3.95 3.89 14.68
N ASP A 258 3.82 3.58 15.96
CA ASP A 258 4.36 4.38 17.05
C ASP A 258 5.85 4.03 17.25
N ILE A 259 6.68 4.57 16.37
CA ILE A 259 8.15 4.38 16.33
C ILE A 259 8.87 5.70 16.05
N PRO A 260 10.14 5.88 16.47
CA PRO A 260 10.90 7.10 16.20
C PRO A 260 11.07 7.37 14.70
N ILE A 261 11.04 8.65 14.32
CA ILE A 261 11.15 9.10 12.91
C ILE A 261 12.41 8.54 12.24
N LYS A 262 13.56 8.52 12.94
CA LYS A 262 14.81 7.95 12.39
C LYS A 262 14.63 6.54 11.85
N ARG A 263 13.85 5.70 12.55
CA ARG A 263 13.62 4.32 12.14
C ARG A 263 12.61 4.22 10.99
N LYS A 264 11.60 5.09 10.97
CA LYS A 264 10.69 5.24 9.83
C LYS A 264 11.49 5.56 8.56
N LEU A 265 12.43 6.49 8.64
CA LEU A 265 13.29 6.87 7.52
C LEU A 265 14.19 5.72 7.07
N ILE A 266 14.77 4.94 8.00
CA ILE A 266 15.58 3.76 7.66
C ILE A 266 14.75 2.72 6.92
N TYR A 267 13.55 2.37 7.41
CA TYR A 267 12.68 1.43 6.70
C TYR A 267 12.25 1.97 5.34
N PHE A 268 11.91 3.25 5.26
CA PHE A 268 11.59 3.87 3.98
C PHE A 268 12.76 3.79 2.99
N ALA A 269 14.00 4.07 3.43
CA ALA A 269 15.18 4.01 2.58
C ALA A 269 15.51 2.57 2.11
N ILE A 270 15.47 1.59 3.02
CA ILE A 270 15.75 0.18 2.69
C ILE A 270 14.72 -0.36 1.71
N GLY A 271 13.43 -0.10 1.93
CA GLY A 271 12.40 -0.58 1.01
C GLY A 271 12.43 0.14 -0.34
N THR A 272 12.82 1.43 -0.37
CA THR A 272 13.09 2.17 -1.61
C THR A 272 14.18 1.47 -2.40
N PHE A 273 15.32 1.19 -1.76
CA PHE A 273 16.44 0.50 -2.41
C PHE A 273 16.03 -0.87 -2.96
N GLY A 274 15.34 -1.69 -2.17
CA GLY A 274 14.90 -3.00 -2.66
C GLY A 274 13.86 -2.91 -3.78
N THR A 275 12.99 -1.88 -3.79
CA THR A 275 12.05 -1.65 -4.89
C THR A 275 12.79 -1.28 -6.18
N VAL A 276 13.79 -0.41 -6.10
CA VAL A 276 14.72 -0.10 -7.20
C VAL A 276 15.39 -1.37 -7.72
N SER A 277 15.93 -2.21 -6.82
CA SER A 277 16.59 -3.47 -7.20
C SER A 277 15.64 -4.42 -7.94
N ILE A 278 14.40 -4.60 -7.46
CA ILE A 278 13.41 -5.45 -8.11
C ILE A 278 13.00 -4.88 -9.48
N ASN A 279 12.88 -3.57 -9.61
CA ASN A 279 12.61 -2.93 -10.90
C ASN A 279 13.75 -3.18 -11.91
N VAL A 280 15.01 -3.13 -11.47
CA VAL A 280 16.16 -3.46 -12.32
C VAL A 280 16.15 -4.95 -12.71
N ILE A 281 15.90 -5.86 -11.76
CA ILE A 281 15.76 -7.29 -12.04
C ILE A 281 14.64 -7.56 -13.05
N ARG A 282 13.53 -6.82 -12.95
CA ARG A 282 12.42 -6.91 -13.90
C ARG A 282 12.90 -6.56 -15.32
N ILE A 283 13.58 -5.43 -15.49
CA ILE A 283 14.09 -5.02 -16.81
C ILE A 283 15.05 -6.07 -17.37
N ILE A 284 15.99 -6.56 -16.55
CA ILE A 284 16.91 -7.64 -16.95
C ILE A 284 16.14 -8.89 -17.40
N SER A 285 15.08 -9.26 -16.67
CA SER A 285 14.25 -10.42 -17.02
C SER A 285 13.53 -10.22 -18.36
N LEU A 286 13.02 -9.01 -18.64
CA LEU A 286 12.39 -8.66 -19.92
C LEU A 286 13.38 -8.71 -21.09
N SER A 287 14.60 -8.23 -20.87
CA SER A 287 15.66 -8.23 -21.87
C SER A 287 16.17 -9.64 -22.15
N LEU A 288 16.37 -10.46 -21.12
CA LEU A 288 16.71 -11.87 -21.29
C LEU A 288 15.62 -12.63 -22.05
N TYR A 289 14.34 -12.41 -21.73
CA TYR A 289 13.22 -13.02 -22.45
C TYR A 289 13.25 -12.69 -23.95
N ALA A 290 13.53 -11.42 -24.29
CA ALA A 290 13.69 -10.99 -25.69
C ALA A 290 14.90 -11.65 -26.38
N LEU A 291 16.01 -11.84 -25.66
CA LEU A 291 17.24 -12.43 -26.21
C LEU A 291 17.14 -13.93 -26.47
N VAL A 292 16.52 -14.68 -25.54
CA VAL A 292 16.61 -16.15 -25.49
C VAL A 292 15.31 -16.89 -25.75
N VAL A 293 14.17 -16.20 -25.78
CA VAL A 293 12.86 -16.86 -25.97
C VAL A 293 12.17 -16.41 -27.25
N THR A 294 11.99 -15.10 -27.44
CA THR A 294 11.19 -14.60 -28.56
C THR A 294 11.50 -13.16 -28.91
N THR A 295 11.53 -12.86 -30.20
CA THR A 295 11.51 -11.49 -30.75
C THR A 295 10.12 -11.12 -31.27
N ASN A 296 9.12 -11.99 -31.07
CA ASN A 296 7.74 -11.70 -31.38
C ASN A 296 7.19 -10.67 -30.37
N VAL A 297 6.84 -9.48 -30.87
CA VAL A 297 6.34 -8.37 -30.05
C VAL A 297 5.12 -8.76 -29.22
N ARG A 298 4.22 -9.59 -29.75
CA ARG A 298 2.98 -9.95 -29.05
C ARG A 298 3.22 -10.90 -27.89
N GLU A 299 4.13 -11.85 -28.05
CA GLU A 299 4.53 -12.77 -26.98
C GLU A 299 5.34 -12.04 -25.90
N TRP A 300 6.24 -11.15 -26.32
CA TRP A 300 6.99 -10.31 -25.41
C TRP A 300 6.08 -9.37 -24.60
N GLU A 301 5.10 -8.72 -25.23
CA GLU A 301 4.14 -7.83 -24.56
C GLU A 301 3.26 -8.58 -23.55
N ALA A 302 2.87 -9.82 -23.88
CA ALA A 302 2.14 -10.69 -22.96
C ALA A 302 2.99 -11.02 -21.72
N PHE A 303 4.29 -11.28 -21.88
CA PHE A 303 5.20 -11.45 -20.74
C PHE A 303 5.43 -10.14 -19.98
N HIS A 304 5.59 -9.02 -20.70
CA HIS A 304 5.83 -7.70 -20.12
C HIS A 304 4.67 -7.21 -19.24
N SER A 305 3.43 -7.36 -19.71
CA SER A 305 2.24 -7.02 -18.92
C SER A 305 2.18 -7.79 -17.60
N VAL A 306 2.52 -9.09 -17.62
CA VAL A 306 2.52 -9.94 -16.42
C VAL A 306 3.71 -9.64 -15.50
N ALA A 307 4.92 -9.55 -16.04
CA ALA A 307 6.15 -9.28 -15.28
C ALA A 307 6.13 -7.88 -14.65
N GLY A 308 5.50 -6.91 -15.33
CA GLY A 308 5.25 -5.54 -14.87
C GLY A 308 4.59 -5.50 -13.50
N GLU A 309 3.54 -6.30 -13.31
CA GLU A 309 2.72 -6.28 -12.11
C GLU A 309 3.14 -7.31 -11.06
N ILE A 310 3.54 -8.51 -11.48
CA ILE A 310 3.76 -9.63 -10.56
C ILE A 310 5.08 -9.52 -9.80
N MET A 311 6.18 -9.01 -10.39
CA MET A 311 7.49 -9.08 -9.74
C MET A 311 7.64 -8.15 -8.52
N PHE A 312 6.90 -7.03 -8.50
CA PHE A 312 6.96 -6.06 -7.41
C PHE A 312 6.17 -6.51 -6.17
N LEU A 313 5.01 -7.15 -6.36
CA LEU A 313 4.09 -7.46 -5.25
C LEU A 313 4.71 -8.40 -4.19
N PRO A 314 5.37 -9.53 -4.54
CA PRO A 314 6.03 -10.39 -3.58
C PRO A 314 7.06 -9.64 -2.73
N TRP A 315 7.88 -8.79 -3.36
CA TRP A 315 8.84 -7.96 -2.64
C TRP A 315 8.15 -7.04 -1.63
N LEU A 316 7.10 -6.33 -2.05
CA LEU A 316 6.35 -5.44 -1.17
C LEU A 316 5.80 -6.22 0.05
N PHE A 317 5.17 -7.37 -0.17
CA PHE A 317 4.62 -8.19 0.92
C PHE A 317 5.70 -8.72 1.87
N ILE A 318 6.80 -9.26 1.32
CA ILE A 318 7.94 -9.75 2.11
C ILE A 318 8.53 -8.61 2.93
N TYR A 319 8.72 -7.44 2.33
CA TYR A 319 9.31 -6.28 2.99
C TYR A 319 8.43 -5.76 4.14
N LEU A 320 7.13 -5.60 3.90
CA LEU A 320 6.16 -5.20 4.93
C LEU A 320 6.13 -6.21 6.08
N PHE A 321 6.15 -7.51 5.77
CA PHE A 321 6.22 -8.57 6.77
C PHE A 321 7.49 -8.46 7.62
N ILE A 322 8.66 -8.26 6.99
CA ILE A 322 9.94 -8.08 7.69
C ILE A 322 9.87 -6.89 8.64
N VAL A 323 9.40 -5.72 8.18
CA VAL A 323 9.26 -4.51 9.01
C VAL A 323 8.36 -4.77 10.21
N LEU A 324 7.19 -5.38 10.00
CA LEU A 324 6.26 -5.72 11.08
C LEU A 324 6.85 -6.73 12.07
N PHE A 325 7.55 -7.75 11.55
CA PHE A 325 8.19 -8.79 12.36
C PHE A 325 9.31 -8.22 13.24
N LEU A 326 10.21 -7.42 12.66
CA LEU A 326 11.31 -6.78 13.37
C LEU A 326 10.79 -5.90 14.51
N GLU A 327 9.76 -5.09 14.23
CA GLU A 327 9.18 -4.20 15.23
C GLU A 327 8.44 -4.94 16.33
N ARG A 328 7.75 -6.03 16.00
CA ARG A 328 7.15 -6.91 16.99
C ARG A 328 8.21 -7.52 17.90
N LYS A 329 9.34 -7.98 17.34
CA LYS A 329 10.46 -8.57 18.10
C LYS A 329 11.10 -7.52 19.02
N MET A 330 11.40 -6.33 18.50
CA MET A 330 12.02 -5.25 19.28
C MET A 330 11.15 -4.80 20.46
N ARG A 331 9.83 -4.67 20.27
CA ARG A 331 8.91 -4.32 21.38
C ARG A 331 8.90 -5.36 22.48
N LYS A 332 8.94 -6.66 22.13
CA LYS A 332 9.05 -7.75 23.11
C LYS A 332 10.36 -7.66 23.89
N THR A 333 11.48 -7.44 23.21
CA THR A 333 12.80 -7.35 23.86
C THR A 333 12.91 -6.14 24.80
N VAL A 334 12.44 -4.96 24.38
CA VAL A 334 12.42 -3.77 25.23
C VAL A 334 11.48 -3.96 26.43
N GLY A 335 10.32 -4.58 26.23
CA GLY A 335 9.40 -4.92 27.32
C GLY A 335 10.05 -5.85 28.37
N VAL A 336 10.77 -6.88 27.92
CA VAL A 336 11.52 -7.80 28.80
C VAL A 336 12.65 -7.09 29.54
N ALA A 337 13.42 -6.25 28.86
CA ALA A 337 14.51 -5.48 29.48
C ALA A 337 14.01 -4.52 30.56
N LEU A 338 12.90 -3.81 30.31
CA LEU A 338 12.29 -2.92 31.31
C LEU A 338 11.73 -3.68 32.51
N SER A 339 11.09 -4.85 32.30
CA SER A 339 10.66 -5.69 33.42
C SER A 339 11.82 -6.25 34.25
N GLY A 340 12.96 -6.56 33.61
CA GLY A 340 14.17 -7.02 34.30
C GLY A 340 14.85 -5.93 35.13
N VAL A 341 14.84 -4.69 34.66
CA VAL A 341 15.40 -3.53 35.39
C VAL A 341 14.51 -3.12 36.57
N VAL A 342 13.18 -3.19 36.43
CA VAL A 342 12.25 -2.90 37.54
C VAL A 342 12.33 -4.00 38.62
N GLY A 343 12.50 -5.26 38.24
CA GLY A 343 12.70 -6.37 39.19
C GLY A 343 14.02 -6.27 39.98
N TYR A 344 15.04 -5.59 39.47
CA TYR A 344 16.31 -5.40 40.18
C TYR A 344 16.28 -4.25 41.21
N HIS A 345 15.33 -3.31 41.08
CA HIS A 345 15.22 -2.17 41.98
C HIS A 345 14.31 -2.41 43.19
N SER A 346 13.46 -3.45 43.16
CA SER A 346 12.66 -3.86 44.32
C SER A 346 13.47 -4.57 45.41
N ASP A 347 14.66 -5.08 45.09
CA ASP A 347 15.50 -5.86 46.02
C ASP A 347 16.53 -4.99 46.78
N LEU A 348 16.54 -3.67 46.56
CA LEU A 348 17.48 -2.71 47.17
C LEU A 348 16.83 -1.70 48.12
N LEU A 349 15.53 -1.82 48.40
CA LEU A 349 14.88 -1.06 49.46
C LEU A 349 14.79 -1.94 50.71
N PRO A 350 15.38 -1.54 51.86
CA PRO A 350 15.22 -2.27 53.09
C PRO A 350 13.73 -2.30 53.47
N ASN A 351 13.23 -3.48 53.76
CA ASN A 351 11.84 -3.72 54.14
C ASN A 351 11.57 -2.97 55.44
N GLU A 352 10.68 -1.96 55.40
CA GLU A 352 10.29 -1.10 56.53
C GLU A 352 9.47 -1.85 57.61
N LYS A 353 9.67 -3.17 57.75
CA LYS A 353 8.95 -4.04 58.67
C LYS A 353 9.77 -4.51 59.87
N ASP A 354 11.06 -4.20 59.92
CA ASP A 354 11.93 -4.61 61.04
C ASP A 354 12.10 -3.55 62.14
N ALA A 355 11.36 -2.43 62.10
CA ALA A 355 11.51 -1.33 63.06
C ALA A 355 10.39 -1.24 64.13
N THR A 356 9.40 -2.12 64.15
CA THR A 356 8.27 -2.03 65.10
C THR A 356 7.86 -3.39 65.68
N THR A 357 8.78 -4.11 66.30
CA THR A 357 8.45 -5.19 67.24
C THR A 357 9.54 -5.34 68.31
N SER A 358 9.73 -4.30 69.10
CA SER A 358 10.42 -4.41 70.38
C SER A 358 9.91 -3.33 71.33
N ASN A 359 8.70 -3.55 71.86
CA ASN A 359 8.22 -3.06 73.16
C ASN A 359 6.71 -3.28 73.22
N GLU A 360 6.29 -4.37 73.87
CA GLU A 360 5.07 -4.48 74.68
C GLU A 360 4.75 -5.96 74.87
N THR A 361 5.30 -6.56 75.94
CA THR A 361 4.61 -7.51 76.85
C THR A 361 5.60 -8.04 77.88
N SER A 362 5.85 -7.24 78.91
CA SER A 362 6.29 -7.73 80.22
C SER A 362 5.76 -6.81 81.30
N ALA A 363 4.50 -7.02 81.69
CA ALA A 363 3.96 -6.52 82.95
C ALA A 363 2.74 -7.33 83.34
N GLY A 364 2.76 -7.88 84.56
CA GLY A 364 1.53 -8.22 85.28
C GLY A 364 1.23 -9.70 85.52
N LYS A 365 2.11 -10.41 86.23
CA LYS A 365 1.72 -11.54 87.09
C LYS A 365 1.33 -11.00 88.48
N ARG A 366 0.31 -11.64 89.05
CA ARG A 366 -0.05 -11.83 90.49
C ARG A 366 -1.15 -10.95 91.13
N GLN A 367 -2.20 -11.68 91.55
CA GLN A 367 -2.97 -11.56 92.80
C GLN A 367 -2.03 -11.22 93.97
N GLU A 368 -2.34 -10.23 94.81
CA GLU A 368 -3.22 -10.23 95.99
C GLU A 368 -3.32 -8.79 96.50
#